data_AF-A0A1W9WTF5-F1
#
_entry.id   AF-A0A1W9WTF5-F1
#
_cell.length_a   1.000
_cell.length_b   1.000
_cell.length_c   1.000
_cell.angle_alpha   90.00
_cell.angle_beta   90.00
_cell.angle_gamma   90.00
#
_symmetry.space_group_name_H-M   'P 1'
#
loop_
_entity.id
_entity.type
_entity.pdbx_description
1 polymer ?
#
loop_
_entity_poly.entity_id
_entity_poly.type
_entity_poly.pdbx_seq_one_letter_code
_entity_poly.pdbx_strand_id
1 'polypeptide(L)'
;MDRKRLTIEGLRFNQDLEVVKFGKTAPFVGENTPTYRLVSTMKMAVLSAGILFYDDMYIFAERHLKLHPGIVEIFPKRFPYVFADEMQDTDKRQTEILDTLFSNSSTVLQRIGDPNQAIYHQSAVGEGCIWQPPEESHQLSTSRRFGPSTATIVSNLSVVSPVSIVGCAKNRDIKPHLIVFADSQIEEVIPAFATIITNHSLHELPNRGFKAIGWVAKKHESRHTLHDYWPQFDVKRNRRQASYATLKGNLHSIRLADGPDSPKVFRETILNGIVALLKDGVA
;
A
#
# COMPACT_ATOMS: atom_id res chain seq x y z
N MET A 1 -24.62 -20.67 -7.42
CA MET A 1 -23.64 -20.06 -8.35
C MET A 1 -23.76 -18.55 -8.25
N ASP A 2 -22.90 -17.94 -7.43
CA ASP A 2 -22.92 -16.51 -7.17
C ASP A 2 -22.39 -15.75 -8.40
N ARG A 3 -23.30 -15.29 -9.27
CA ARG A 3 -22.96 -14.42 -10.40
C ARG A 3 -22.63 -13.04 -9.83
N LYS A 4 -21.40 -12.87 -9.30
CA LYS A 4 -20.85 -11.54 -9.01
C LYS A 4 -21.06 -10.66 -10.25
N ARG A 5 -21.97 -9.68 -10.13
CA ARG A 5 -22.36 -8.76 -11.20
C ARG A 5 -21.09 -8.15 -11.80
N LEU A 6 -21.04 -8.04 -13.13
CA LEU A 6 -19.95 -7.36 -13.82
C LEU A 6 -20.01 -5.88 -13.42
N THR A 7 -19.07 -5.42 -12.62
CA THR A 7 -18.91 -3.99 -12.29
C THR A 7 -18.00 -3.35 -13.32
N ILE A 8 -18.25 -2.08 -13.66
CA ILE A 8 -17.40 -1.30 -14.57
C ILE A 8 -15.95 -1.24 -14.04
N GLU A 9 -15.81 -1.15 -12.72
CA GLU A 9 -14.52 -1.15 -12.02
C GLU A 9 -13.72 -2.45 -12.21
N GLY A 10 -14.36 -3.57 -12.56
CA GLY A 10 -13.71 -4.86 -12.81
C GLY A 10 -13.24 -5.05 -14.26
N LEU A 11 -13.46 -4.07 -15.13
CA LEU A 11 -13.10 -4.12 -16.54
C LEU A 11 -11.69 -3.56 -16.79
N ARG A 12 -10.92 -4.25 -17.62
CA ARG A 12 -9.53 -3.93 -18.00
C ARG A 12 -9.38 -3.95 -19.51
N PHE A 13 -8.33 -3.33 -20.02
CA PHE A 13 -7.92 -3.59 -21.40
C PHE A 13 -7.09 -4.88 -21.46
N ASN A 14 -7.00 -5.52 -22.62
CA ASN A 14 -5.90 -6.44 -22.92
C ASN A 14 -4.85 -5.74 -23.79
N GLN A 15 -3.80 -6.45 -24.18
CA GLN A 15 -2.75 -5.91 -25.04
C GLN A 15 -3.26 -5.45 -26.40
N ASP A 16 -4.41 -5.94 -26.88
CA ASP A 16 -5.06 -5.56 -28.13
C ASP A 16 -6.07 -4.41 -27.98
N LEU A 17 -6.16 -3.83 -26.78
CA LEU A 17 -7.11 -2.78 -26.39
C LEU A 17 -8.58 -3.22 -26.41
N GLU A 18 -8.82 -4.53 -26.31
CA GLU A 18 -10.14 -5.10 -26.11
C GLU A 18 -10.52 -5.05 -24.63
N VAL A 19 -11.82 -4.87 -24.35
CA VAL A 19 -12.28 -4.81 -22.96
C VAL A 19 -12.46 -6.24 -22.42
N VAL A 20 -11.69 -6.56 -21.39
CA VAL A 20 -11.72 -7.85 -20.67
C VAL A 20 -12.11 -7.65 -19.21
N LYS A 21 -12.30 -8.74 -18.47
CA LYS A 21 -12.56 -8.71 -17.03
C LYS A 21 -11.33 -9.22 -16.32
N PHE A 22 -10.97 -8.54 -15.23
CA PHE A 22 -9.88 -8.98 -14.38
C PHE A 22 -10.04 -10.46 -13.98
N GLY A 23 -9.06 -11.29 -14.33
CA GLY A 23 -9.06 -12.74 -14.05
C GLY A 23 -10.00 -13.60 -14.90
N LYS A 24 -10.63 -13.09 -15.97
CA LYS A 24 -11.42 -13.90 -16.93
C LYS A 24 -11.25 -13.42 -18.37
N THR A 25 -11.01 -14.37 -19.28
CA THR A 25 -10.71 -14.12 -20.70
C THR A 25 -11.89 -13.67 -21.55
N ALA A 26 -13.15 -13.87 -21.12
CA ALA A 26 -14.31 -13.45 -21.89
C ALA A 26 -15.52 -13.06 -21.00
N PRO A 27 -15.59 -11.82 -20.50
CA PRO A 27 -16.76 -11.37 -19.74
C PRO A 27 -17.98 -11.04 -20.60
N PHE A 28 -17.83 -11.04 -21.93
CA PHE A 28 -18.88 -10.71 -22.89
C PHE A 28 -19.22 -11.92 -23.76
N VAL A 29 -20.49 -12.02 -24.17
CA VAL A 29 -20.99 -13.07 -25.07
C VAL A 29 -20.38 -12.95 -26.48
N GLY A 30 -19.91 -11.75 -26.83
CA GLY A 30 -19.15 -11.48 -28.05
C GLY A 30 -18.94 -9.98 -28.26
N GLU A 31 -17.94 -9.64 -29.05
CA GLU A 31 -17.58 -8.25 -29.37
C GLU A 31 -18.64 -7.54 -30.22
N ASN A 32 -19.43 -8.31 -30.99
CA ASN A 32 -20.51 -7.79 -31.80
C ASN A 32 -21.80 -7.51 -31.01
N THR A 33 -21.81 -7.68 -29.69
CA THR A 33 -23.00 -7.39 -28.88
C THR A 33 -23.15 -5.89 -28.64
N PRO A 34 -24.40 -5.36 -28.57
CA PRO A 34 -24.64 -3.96 -28.20
C PRO A 34 -23.99 -3.59 -26.86
N THR A 35 -24.00 -4.51 -25.90
CA THR A 35 -23.40 -4.32 -24.57
C THR A 35 -21.89 -4.14 -24.65
N TYR A 36 -21.17 -4.98 -25.41
CA TYR A 36 -19.72 -4.83 -25.58
C TYR A 36 -19.37 -3.50 -26.23
N ARG A 37 -20.06 -3.14 -27.32
CA ARG A 37 -19.82 -1.86 -28.03
C ARG A 37 -20.02 -0.66 -27.11
N LEU A 38 -21.07 -0.66 -26.31
CA LEU A 38 -21.33 0.40 -25.33
C LEU A 38 -20.20 0.51 -24.30
N VAL A 39 -19.81 -0.62 -23.71
CA VAL A 39 -18.76 -0.67 -22.69
C VAL A 39 -17.39 -0.28 -23.27
N SER A 40 -17.05 -0.77 -24.45
CA SER A 40 -15.81 -0.44 -25.16
C SER A 40 -15.77 1.06 -25.50
N THR A 41 -16.85 1.61 -26.04
CA THR A 41 -16.95 3.06 -26.32
C THR A 41 -16.75 3.89 -25.06
N MET A 42 -17.38 3.51 -23.95
CA MET A 42 -17.21 4.20 -22.66
C MET A 42 -15.77 4.10 -22.15
N LYS A 43 -15.16 2.91 -22.18
CA LYS A 43 -13.76 2.69 -21.78
C LYS A 43 -12.79 3.52 -22.63
N MET A 44 -13.02 3.58 -23.93
CA MET A 44 -12.21 4.38 -24.85
C MET A 44 -12.40 5.89 -24.61
N ALA A 45 -13.60 6.34 -24.25
CA ALA A 45 -13.84 7.73 -23.87
C ALA A 45 -13.09 8.12 -22.59
N VAL A 46 -13.09 7.24 -21.57
CA VAL A 46 -12.32 7.42 -20.33
C VAL A 46 -10.81 7.49 -20.64
N LEU A 47 -10.32 6.58 -21.47
CA LEU A 47 -8.92 6.59 -21.93
C LEU A 47 -8.57 7.88 -22.69
N SER A 48 -9.46 8.33 -23.59
CA SER A 48 -9.26 9.55 -24.38
C SER A 48 -9.26 10.81 -23.51
N ALA A 49 -9.89 10.76 -22.34
CA ALA A 49 -9.83 11.80 -21.32
C ALA A 49 -8.55 11.74 -20.46
N GLY A 50 -7.63 10.81 -20.73
CA GLY A 50 -6.38 10.63 -19.98
C GLY A 50 -6.56 9.94 -18.62
N ILE A 51 -7.69 9.27 -18.40
CA ILE A 51 -8.01 8.59 -17.14
C ILE A 51 -7.69 7.10 -17.29
N LEU A 52 -6.83 6.59 -16.41
CA LEU A 52 -6.30 5.23 -16.46
C LEU A 52 -6.44 4.54 -15.11
N PHE A 53 -6.73 3.23 -15.12
CA PHE A 53 -6.47 2.40 -13.95
C PHE A 53 -4.98 2.05 -13.86
N TYR A 54 -4.47 1.78 -12.65
CA TYR A 54 -3.09 1.35 -12.46
C TYR A 54 -2.71 0.14 -13.33
N ASP A 55 -3.63 -0.82 -13.48
CA ASP A 55 -3.41 -2.02 -14.29
C ASP A 55 -3.36 -1.71 -15.80
N ASP A 56 -4.10 -0.68 -16.27
CA ASP A 56 -4.03 -0.23 -17.66
C ASP A 56 -2.63 0.29 -18.01
N MET A 57 -1.91 0.90 -17.04
CA MET A 57 -0.55 1.40 -17.27
C MET A 57 0.43 0.29 -17.66
N TYR A 58 0.35 -0.88 -17.02
CA TYR A 58 1.20 -2.03 -17.38
C TYR A 58 0.85 -2.60 -18.75
N ILE A 59 -0.45 -2.64 -19.09
CA ILE A 59 -0.91 -3.08 -20.42
C ILE A 59 -0.35 -2.16 -21.51
N PHE A 60 -0.40 -0.85 -21.29
CA PHE A 60 0.15 0.11 -22.23
C PHE A 60 1.68 0.00 -22.32
N ALA A 61 2.39 -0.21 -21.21
CA ALA A 61 3.83 -0.41 -21.22
C ALA A 61 4.23 -1.63 -22.06
N GLU A 62 3.61 -2.79 -21.83
CA GLU A 62 3.84 -4.01 -22.61
C GLU A 62 3.52 -3.82 -24.10
N ARG A 63 2.37 -3.21 -24.41
CA ARG A 63 1.98 -2.92 -25.80
C ARG A 63 2.98 -1.99 -26.47
N HIS A 64 3.47 -0.98 -25.75
CA HIS A 64 4.43 -0.02 -26.30
C HIS A 64 5.79 -0.67 -26.60
N LEU A 65 6.28 -1.55 -25.72
CA LEU A 65 7.49 -2.34 -25.95
C LEU A 65 7.36 -3.25 -27.18
N LYS A 66 6.18 -3.86 -27.38
CA LYS A 66 5.90 -4.70 -28.54
C LYS A 66 5.84 -3.91 -29.85
N LEU A 67 5.22 -2.74 -29.85
CA LEU A 67 5.07 -1.90 -31.04
C LEU A 67 6.36 -1.16 -31.41
N HIS A 68 7.23 -0.88 -30.43
CA HIS A 68 8.45 -0.10 -30.61
C HIS A 68 9.67 -0.83 -30.02
N PRO A 69 10.11 -1.95 -30.62
CA PRO A 69 11.19 -2.78 -30.06
C PRO A 69 12.51 -2.01 -29.89
N GLY A 70 12.77 -0.98 -30.70
CA GLY A 70 13.96 -0.13 -30.57
C GLY A 70 14.08 0.61 -29.24
N ILE A 71 13.01 0.70 -28.44
CA ILE A 71 13.04 1.28 -27.10
C ILE A 71 13.98 0.52 -26.17
N VAL A 72 14.10 -0.80 -26.36
CA VAL A 72 15.00 -1.66 -25.58
C VAL A 72 16.46 -1.25 -25.76
N GLU A 73 16.83 -0.58 -26.86
CA GLU A 73 18.17 -0.04 -27.06
C GLU A 73 18.39 1.36 -26.45
N ILE A 74 17.30 2.08 -26.17
CA ILE A 74 17.35 3.47 -25.68
C ILE A 74 17.44 3.49 -24.15
N PHE A 75 16.66 2.63 -23.48
CA PHE A 75 16.59 2.61 -22.02
C PHE A 75 17.94 2.33 -21.35
N PRO A 76 18.72 1.32 -21.76
CA PRO A 76 20.05 1.05 -21.20
C PRO A 76 21.04 2.20 -21.37
N LYS A 77 20.94 2.97 -22.46
CA LYS A 77 21.78 4.17 -22.70
C LYS A 77 21.43 5.31 -21.75
N ARG A 78 20.15 5.41 -21.38
CA ARG A 78 19.66 6.43 -20.45
C ARG A 78 19.84 6.05 -18.98
N PHE A 79 19.69 4.77 -18.66
CA PHE A 79 19.73 4.23 -17.30
C PHE A 79 20.79 3.14 -17.21
N PRO A 80 22.08 3.51 -17.11
CA PRO A 80 23.17 2.54 -16.97
C PRO A 80 23.16 1.79 -15.63
N TYR A 81 22.44 2.31 -14.63
CA TYR A 81 22.24 1.66 -13.32
C TYR A 81 20.77 1.72 -12.96
N VAL A 82 20.19 0.57 -12.60
CA VAL A 82 18.79 0.44 -12.17
C VAL A 82 18.77 -0.31 -10.85
N PHE A 83 18.09 0.26 -9.86
CA PHE A 83 17.88 -0.32 -8.55
C PHE A 83 16.38 -0.55 -8.36
N ALA A 84 15.99 -1.80 -8.13
CA ALA A 84 14.62 -2.18 -7.82
C ALA A 84 14.57 -2.67 -6.38
N ASP A 85 13.86 -1.94 -5.53
CA ASP A 85 13.65 -2.25 -4.11
C ASP A 85 12.29 -2.92 -3.90
N GLU A 86 12.10 -3.60 -2.78
CA GLU A 86 10.88 -4.34 -2.43
C GLU A 86 10.44 -5.35 -3.52
N MET A 87 11.42 -6.04 -4.12
CA MET A 87 11.17 -7.00 -5.21
C MET A 87 10.22 -8.15 -4.82
N GLN A 88 10.11 -8.48 -3.53
CA GLN A 88 9.17 -9.49 -3.05
C GLN A 88 7.69 -9.10 -3.27
N ASP A 89 7.40 -7.81 -3.40
CA ASP A 89 6.05 -7.29 -3.66
C ASP A 89 5.85 -6.91 -5.14
N THR A 90 6.88 -7.07 -5.97
CA THR A 90 6.82 -6.84 -7.42
C THR A 90 6.14 -8.02 -8.11
N ASP A 91 5.12 -7.76 -8.91
CA ASP A 91 4.40 -8.80 -9.64
C ASP A 91 5.15 -9.28 -10.89
N LYS A 92 4.65 -10.35 -11.50
CA LYS A 92 5.24 -10.95 -12.70
C LYS A 92 5.32 -9.97 -13.88
N ARG A 93 4.28 -9.17 -14.12
CA ARG A 93 4.22 -8.25 -15.26
C ARG A 93 5.23 -7.13 -15.12
N GLN A 94 5.34 -6.58 -13.91
CA GLN A 94 6.35 -5.58 -13.57
C GLN A 94 7.76 -6.13 -13.77
N THR A 95 8.01 -7.37 -13.31
CA THR A 95 9.31 -8.03 -13.46
C THR A 95 9.65 -8.27 -14.93
N GLU A 96 8.69 -8.74 -15.75
CA GLU A 96 8.87 -8.96 -17.19
C GLU A 96 9.19 -7.67 -17.96
N ILE A 97 8.55 -6.55 -17.59
CA ILE A 97 8.86 -5.22 -18.17
C ILE A 97 10.31 -4.82 -17.85
N LEU A 98 10.73 -4.97 -16.59
CA LEU A 98 12.11 -4.67 -16.18
C LEU A 98 13.12 -5.57 -16.90
N ASP A 99 12.81 -6.86 -17.02
CA ASP A 99 13.66 -7.82 -17.70
C ASP A 99 13.84 -7.50 -19.18
N THR A 100 12.73 -7.19 -19.86
CA THR A 100 12.72 -6.80 -21.28
C THR A 100 13.59 -5.58 -21.52
N LEU A 101 13.57 -4.61 -20.61
CA LEU A 101 14.30 -3.35 -20.77
C LEU A 101 15.79 -3.47 -20.41
N PHE A 102 16.16 -4.28 -19.41
CA PHE A 102 17.46 -4.15 -18.76
C PHE A 102 18.26 -5.44 -18.62
N SER A 103 17.64 -6.62 -18.52
CA SER A 103 18.34 -7.86 -18.11
C SER A 103 19.42 -8.34 -19.10
N ASN A 104 19.29 -8.04 -20.39
CA ASN A 104 20.28 -8.40 -21.43
C ASN A 104 20.93 -7.15 -22.03
N SER A 105 21.28 -6.18 -21.19
CA SER A 105 21.83 -4.90 -21.63
C SER A 105 23.13 -4.53 -20.93
N SER A 106 23.72 -3.38 -21.31
CA SER A 106 24.86 -2.79 -20.59
C SER A 106 24.50 -2.21 -19.21
N THR A 107 23.23 -2.28 -18.81
CA THR A 107 22.73 -1.77 -17.54
C THR A 107 23.14 -2.67 -16.40
N VAL A 108 23.66 -2.09 -15.32
CA VAL A 108 23.79 -2.78 -14.04
C VAL A 108 22.44 -2.75 -13.33
N LEU A 109 21.76 -3.89 -13.29
CA LEU A 109 20.47 -4.04 -12.63
C LEU A 109 20.64 -4.71 -11.26
N GLN A 110 20.37 -3.96 -10.18
CA GLN A 110 20.38 -4.47 -8.82
C GLN A 110 18.94 -4.61 -8.30
N ARG A 111 18.63 -5.81 -7.80
CA ARG A 111 17.34 -6.17 -7.22
C ARG A 111 17.50 -6.41 -5.73
N ILE A 112 16.67 -5.76 -4.92
CA ILE A 112 16.71 -5.79 -3.46
C ILE A 112 15.32 -6.19 -2.97
N GLY A 113 15.27 -7.09 -2.01
CA GLY A 113 14.02 -7.53 -1.39
C GLY A 113 14.24 -8.65 -0.38
N ASP A 114 13.19 -9.00 0.33
CA ASP A 114 13.16 -10.09 1.30
C ASP A 114 11.95 -10.99 1.04
N PRO A 115 12.14 -12.22 0.50
CA PRO A 115 11.05 -13.15 0.24
C PRO A 115 10.20 -13.51 1.48
N ASN A 116 10.76 -13.39 2.71
CA ASN A 116 10.00 -13.62 3.94
C ASN A 116 9.05 -12.46 4.28
N GLN A 117 9.16 -11.31 3.61
CA GLN A 117 8.32 -10.12 3.82
C GLN A 117 7.26 -9.93 2.71
N ALA A 118 7.09 -10.89 1.80
CA ALA A 118 6.04 -10.85 0.78
C ALA A 118 4.64 -10.97 1.43
N ILE A 119 3.97 -9.84 1.63
CA ILE A 119 2.64 -9.77 2.27
C ILE A 119 1.54 -9.29 1.33
N TYR A 120 1.88 -8.75 0.15
CA TYR A 120 0.90 -8.19 -0.78
C TYR A 120 0.21 -9.25 -1.66
N HIS A 121 0.89 -10.36 -1.97
CA HIS A 121 0.41 -11.36 -2.93
C HIS A 121 -0.39 -12.52 -2.33
N GLN A 122 -0.91 -12.36 -1.10
CA GLN A 122 -1.80 -13.34 -0.47
C GLN A 122 -3.19 -13.36 -1.16
N SER A 123 -3.22 -13.87 -2.38
CA SER A 123 -4.42 -14.45 -2.98
C SER A 123 -4.90 -15.59 -2.10
N ALA A 124 -6.21 -15.84 -2.05
CA ALA A 124 -6.82 -16.93 -1.28
C ALA A 124 -6.37 -18.36 -1.66
N VAL A 125 -5.32 -18.50 -2.47
CA VAL A 125 -4.68 -19.73 -2.91
C VAL A 125 -3.15 -19.50 -2.98
N GLY A 126 -2.48 -19.59 -1.83
CA GLY A 126 -1.18 -20.26 -1.65
C GLY A 126 0.09 -19.85 -2.43
N GLU A 127 0.06 -18.92 -3.37
CA GLU A 127 1.29 -18.50 -4.06
C GLU A 127 1.97 -17.41 -3.22
N GLY A 128 3.05 -17.79 -2.52
CA GLY A 128 3.86 -16.90 -1.70
C GLY A 128 4.63 -15.85 -2.51
N CYS A 129 5.87 -15.56 -2.14
CA CYS A 129 6.73 -14.65 -2.91
C CYS A 129 6.96 -15.19 -4.33
N ILE A 130 6.48 -14.47 -5.37
CA ILE A 130 6.69 -14.84 -6.78
C ILE A 130 8.16 -14.63 -7.18
N TRP A 131 8.76 -13.55 -6.68
CA TRP A 131 10.15 -13.25 -6.94
C TRP A 131 11.06 -14.25 -6.21
N GLN A 132 11.95 -14.88 -6.97
CA GLN A 132 12.96 -15.78 -6.45
C GLN A 132 14.34 -15.18 -6.74
N PRO A 133 15.06 -14.69 -5.70
CA PRO A 133 16.43 -14.21 -5.91
C PRO A 133 17.33 -15.36 -6.38
N PRO A 134 18.26 -15.13 -7.33
CA PRO A 134 19.24 -16.13 -7.75
C PRO A 134 20.06 -16.70 -6.59
N GLU A 135 20.58 -17.92 -6.71
CA GLU A 135 21.38 -18.57 -5.66
C GLU A 135 22.65 -17.79 -5.32
N GLU A 136 23.25 -17.12 -6.30
CA GLU A 136 24.43 -16.27 -6.16
C GLU A 136 24.15 -14.90 -5.51
N SER A 137 22.92 -14.63 -5.07
CA SER A 137 22.54 -13.36 -4.46
C SER A 137 23.26 -13.10 -3.15
N HIS A 138 23.67 -11.85 -2.93
CA HIS A 138 24.25 -11.43 -1.65
C HIS A 138 23.18 -11.33 -0.56
N GLN A 139 23.37 -12.08 0.53
CA GLN A 139 22.49 -12.05 1.68
C GLN A 139 22.93 -11.02 2.71
N LEU A 140 22.02 -10.12 3.11
CA LEU A 140 22.24 -9.14 4.17
C LEU A 140 21.57 -9.59 5.47
N SER A 141 22.24 -10.43 6.24
CA SER A 141 21.68 -11.00 7.48
C SER A 141 21.76 -10.09 8.71
N THR A 142 22.39 -8.92 8.61
CA THR A 142 22.61 -8.03 9.77
C THR A 142 21.49 -6.99 9.93
N SER A 143 20.85 -6.96 11.10
CA SER A 143 19.87 -5.93 11.46
C SER A 143 20.50 -4.84 12.32
N ARG A 144 20.39 -3.59 11.86
CA ARG A 144 20.68 -2.41 12.68
C ARG A 144 19.44 -1.90 13.44
N ARG A 145 18.26 -2.48 13.17
CA ARG A 145 16.97 -2.03 13.73
C ARG A 145 16.72 -2.57 15.13
N PHE A 146 17.19 -3.78 15.43
CA PHE A 146 16.96 -4.45 16.70
C PHE A 146 18.19 -5.23 17.19
N GLY A 147 18.18 -5.56 18.47
CA GLY A 147 19.26 -6.27 19.16
C GLY A 147 19.18 -7.79 19.03
N PRO A 148 20.15 -8.51 19.61
CA PRO A 148 20.22 -9.97 19.53
C PRO A 148 18.96 -10.70 20.00
N SER A 149 18.30 -10.25 21.08
CA SER A 149 17.12 -10.96 21.60
C SER A 149 15.97 -11.00 20.60
N THR A 150 15.69 -9.89 19.91
CA THR A 150 14.68 -9.87 18.84
C THR A 150 15.14 -10.73 17.67
N ALA A 151 16.42 -10.62 17.28
CA ALA A 151 16.99 -11.34 16.14
C ALA A 151 16.85 -12.86 16.28
N THR A 152 17.12 -13.41 17.46
CA THR A 152 16.94 -14.85 17.74
C THR A 152 15.49 -15.30 17.51
N ILE A 153 14.51 -14.49 17.93
CA ILE A 153 13.10 -14.83 17.76
C ILE A 153 12.71 -14.77 16.29
N VAL A 154 13.00 -13.67 15.60
CA VAL A 154 12.55 -13.48 14.21
C VAL A 154 13.25 -14.41 13.21
N SER A 155 14.48 -14.83 13.49
CA SER A 155 15.18 -15.83 12.66
C SER A 155 14.41 -17.14 12.59
N ASN A 156 13.73 -17.53 13.68
CA ASN A 156 12.91 -18.75 13.74
C ASN A 156 11.55 -18.60 13.04
N LEU A 157 11.19 -17.38 12.60
CA LEU A 157 9.93 -17.10 11.89
C LEU A 157 10.12 -16.99 10.36
N SER A 158 11.36 -17.10 9.87
CA SER A 158 11.70 -16.99 8.44
C SER A 158 11.48 -18.34 7.73
N VAL A 159 10.33 -18.51 7.07
CA VAL A 159 9.90 -19.80 6.48
C VAL A 159 10.31 -19.96 5.02
N VAL A 160 10.25 -18.88 4.23
CA VAL A 160 10.41 -18.93 2.76
C VAL A 160 11.88 -19.02 2.37
N SER A 161 12.71 -18.20 3.02
CA SER A 161 14.17 -18.21 2.85
C SER A 161 14.79 -18.13 4.23
N PRO A 162 15.15 -19.26 4.86
CA PRO A 162 15.70 -19.25 6.22
C PRO A 162 16.98 -18.42 6.30
N VAL A 163 16.97 -17.40 7.17
CA VAL A 163 18.12 -16.51 7.40
C VAL A 163 18.40 -16.44 8.90
N SER A 164 19.67 -16.65 9.29
CA SER A 164 20.10 -16.35 10.65
C SER A 164 20.39 -14.85 10.77
N ILE A 165 19.44 -14.10 11.34
CA ILE A 165 19.55 -12.65 11.45
C ILE A 165 20.45 -12.30 12.64
N VAL A 166 21.43 -11.42 12.40
CA VAL A 166 22.33 -10.89 13.43
C VAL A 166 21.85 -9.50 13.86
N GLY A 167 21.33 -9.38 15.08
CA GLY A 167 20.92 -8.09 15.65
C GLY A 167 22.12 -7.30 16.18
N CYS A 168 22.38 -6.12 15.62
CA CYS A 168 23.51 -5.26 15.96
C CYS A 168 23.11 -3.92 16.57
N ALA A 169 21.82 -3.69 16.85
CA ALA A 169 21.42 -2.48 17.55
C ALA A 169 22.00 -2.51 18.98
N LYS A 170 22.78 -1.48 19.33
CA LYS A 170 23.39 -1.34 20.66
C LYS A 170 22.43 -0.83 21.73
N ASN A 171 21.17 -0.62 21.37
CA ASN A 171 20.13 -0.12 22.27
C ASN A 171 19.68 -1.24 23.23
N ARG A 172 18.94 -0.86 24.27
CA ARG A 172 18.42 -1.77 25.30
C ARG A 172 17.81 -3.04 24.66
N ASP A 173 18.31 -4.20 25.04
CA ASP A 173 17.89 -5.51 24.51
C ASP A 173 16.58 -5.96 25.18
N ILE A 174 15.48 -5.33 24.77
CA ILE A 174 14.14 -5.60 25.29
C ILE A 174 13.50 -6.69 24.43
N LYS A 175 13.12 -7.80 25.05
CA LYS A 175 12.42 -8.88 24.36
C LYS A 175 11.03 -8.41 23.89
N PRO A 176 10.53 -8.88 22.73
CA PRO A 176 9.13 -8.68 22.36
C PRO A 176 8.18 -9.13 23.47
N HIS A 177 7.17 -8.32 23.77
CA HIS A 177 6.17 -8.62 24.78
C HIS A 177 4.86 -9.04 24.11
N LEU A 178 4.24 -10.13 24.59
CA LEU A 178 2.90 -10.54 24.23
C LEU A 178 1.97 -10.25 25.42
N ILE A 179 0.98 -9.38 25.23
CA ILE A 179 -0.03 -9.07 26.26
C ILE A 179 -1.19 -10.05 26.06
N VAL A 180 -1.39 -10.94 27.03
CA VAL A 180 -2.52 -11.89 27.06
C VAL A 180 -3.55 -11.35 28.04
N PHE A 181 -4.82 -11.28 27.61
CA PHE A 181 -5.90 -10.70 28.39
C PHE A 181 -7.19 -11.49 28.17
N ALA A 182 -8.10 -11.46 29.15
CA ALA A 182 -9.47 -11.93 28.98
C ALA A 182 -10.33 -10.82 28.37
N ASP A 183 -11.37 -11.16 27.62
CA ASP A 183 -12.25 -10.17 26.97
C ASP A 183 -12.83 -9.16 27.96
N SER A 184 -13.08 -9.57 29.21
CA SER A 184 -13.53 -8.68 30.29
C SER A 184 -12.50 -7.64 30.75
N GLN A 185 -11.26 -7.71 30.27
CA GLN A 185 -10.13 -6.86 30.64
C GLN A 185 -9.51 -6.17 29.42
N ILE A 186 -10.23 -6.09 28.29
CA ILE A 186 -9.72 -5.50 27.05
C ILE A 186 -9.28 -4.03 27.19
N GLU A 187 -9.94 -3.26 28.06
CA GLU A 187 -9.58 -1.87 28.34
C GLU A 187 -8.24 -1.73 29.08
N GLU A 188 -7.75 -2.80 29.73
CA GLU A 188 -6.47 -2.81 30.47
C GLU A 188 -5.25 -3.04 29.58
N VAL A 189 -5.43 -3.36 28.29
CA VAL A 189 -4.33 -3.63 27.36
C VAL A 189 -3.47 -2.39 27.13
N ILE A 190 -4.07 -1.21 26.98
CA ILE A 190 -3.33 0.05 26.79
C ILE A 190 -2.60 0.48 28.08
N PRO A 191 -3.22 0.44 29.28
CA PRO A 191 -2.51 0.59 30.55
C PRO A 191 -1.35 -0.40 30.75
N ALA A 192 -1.53 -1.67 30.39
CA ALA A 192 -0.47 -2.68 30.46
C ALA A 192 0.70 -2.33 29.51
N PHE A 193 0.41 -1.88 28.30
CA PHE A 193 1.44 -1.39 27.37
C PHE A 193 2.21 -0.17 27.92
N ALA A 194 1.51 0.78 28.53
CA ALA A 194 2.14 1.93 29.20
C ALA A 194 3.03 1.51 30.38
N THR A 195 2.62 0.47 31.11
CA THR A 195 3.40 -0.11 32.21
C THR A 195 4.70 -0.73 31.69
N ILE A 196 4.67 -1.47 30.57
CA ILE A 196 5.88 -2.02 29.93
C ILE A 196 6.85 -0.89 29.53
N ILE A 197 6.35 0.19 28.93
CA ILE A 197 7.14 1.38 28.58
C ILE A 197 7.82 1.98 29.82
N THR A 198 7.10 2.04 30.94
CA THR A 198 7.58 2.63 32.19
C THR A 198 8.63 1.73 32.86
N ASN A 199 8.36 0.43 32.95
CA ASN A 199 9.26 -0.56 33.56
C ASN A 199 10.61 -0.66 32.85
N HIS A 200 10.65 -0.40 31.54
CA HIS A 200 11.89 -0.35 30.77
C HIS A 200 12.50 1.05 30.64
N SER A 201 11.98 2.04 31.38
CA SER A 201 12.40 3.45 31.34
C SER A 201 12.46 4.02 29.91
N LEU A 202 11.56 3.56 29.02
CA LEU A 202 11.55 4.01 27.62
C LEU A 202 11.02 5.44 27.50
N HIS A 203 10.14 5.84 28.40
CA HIS A 203 9.59 7.20 28.50
C HIS A 203 10.65 8.27 28.83
N GLU A 204 11.82 7.87 29.33
CA GLU A 204 12.95 8.77 29.64
C GLU A 204 13.77 9.13 28.39
N LEU A 205 13.63 8.38 27.28
CA LEU A 205 14.44 8.56 26.08
C LEU A 205 14.14 9.87 25.33
N PRO A 206 15.14 10.42 24.61
CA PRO A 206 14.91 11.52 23.67
C PRO A 206 14.06 11.04 22.47
N ASN A 207 13.18 11.90 21.94
CA ASN A 207 12.16 11.59 20.92
C ASN A 207 11.08 10.59 21.37
N ARG A 208 10.07 11.14 22.07
CA ARG A 208 8.99 10.39 22.72
C ARG A 208 7.79 10.25 21.79
N GLY A 209 7.55 9.03 21.31
CA GLY A 209 6.39 8.72 20.48
C GLY A 209 6.03 7.25 20.59
N PHE A 210 5.19 6.90 21.56
CA PHE A 210 4.63 5.56 21.68
C PHE A 210 3.26 5.53 21.00
N LYS A 211 3.04 4.51 20.16
CA LYS A 211 1.80 4.36 19.39
C LYS A 211 1.25 2.96 19.62
N ALA A 212 -0.03 2.87 19.93
CA ALA A 212 -0.82 1.65 19.78
C ALA A 212 -1.51 1.72 18.42
N ILE A 213 -1.33 0.69 17.58
CA ILE A 213 -1.87 0.64 16.22
C ILE A 213 -2.80 -0.56 16.14
N GLY A 214 -4.01 -0.35 15.62
CA GLY A 214 -4.99 -1.41 15.39
C GLY A 214 -5.57 -1.34 13.98
N TRP A 215 -6.00 -2.48 13.46
CA TRP A 215 -6.44 -2.64 12.08
C TRP A 215 -7.86 -2.10 11.83
N VAL A 216 -8.78 -2.31 12.79
CA VAL A 216 -10.21 -2.02 12.63
C VAL A 216 -10.63 -0.90 13.58
N ALA A 217 -10.98 0.25 13.01
CA ALA A 217 -11.50 1.40 13.75
C ALA A 217 -13.02 1.35 13.93
N LYS A 218 -13.77 0.80 12.98
CA LYS A 218 -15.23 0.78 13.00
C LYS A 218 -15.72 -0.29 13.95
N LYS A 219 -16.65 0.06 14.87
CA LYS A 219 -17.30 -0.91 15.78
C LYS A 219 -17.85 -2.11 15.01
N HIS A 220 -17.71 -3.28 15.62
CA HIS A 220 -18.19 -4.56 15.10
C HIS A 220 -18.79 -5.37 16.24
N GLU A 221 -19.84 -6.15 15.98
CA GLU A 221 -20.59 -6.84 17.04
C GLU A 221 -19.86 -8.06 17.63
N SER A 222 -19.05 -8.74 16.82
CA SER A 222 -18.41 -10.02 17.20
C SER A 222 -16.88 -10.02 17.18
N ARG A 223 -16.24 -8.87 16.92
CA ARG A 223 -14.78 -8.77 16.81
C ARG A 223 -14.30 -7.54 17.54
N HIS A 224 -13.15 -7.66 18.19
CA HIS A 224 -12.48 -6.54 18.83
C HIS A 224 -12.03 -5.50 17.80
N THR A 225 -12.23 -4.24 18.15
CA THR A 225 -11.95 -3.04 17.37
C THR A 225 -11.20 -2.06 18.25
N LEU A 226 -10.63 -1.01 17.66
CA LEU A 226 -9.93 0.04 18.43
C LEU A 226 -10.80 0.68 19.52
N HIS A 227 -12.12 0.73 19.33
CA HIS A 227 -13.03 1.26 20.35
C HIS A 227 -13.09 0.40 21.61
N ASP A 228 -12.85 -0.91 21.51
CA ASP A 228 -12.93 -1.82 22.65
C ASP A 228 -11.67 -1.71 23.53
N TYR A 229 -10.51 -1.44 22.92
CA TYR A 229 -9.26 -1.17 23.65
C TYR A 229 -9.18 0.27 24.19
N TRP A 230 -9.86 1.22 23.55
CA TRP A 230 -9.85 2.64 23.94
C TRP A 230 -11.22 3.27 23.66
N PRO A 231 -12.16 3.24 24.62
CA PRO A 231 -13.53 3.74 24.42
C PRO A 231 -13.62 5.21 24.01
N GLN A 232 -12.62 6.01 24.39
CA GLN A 232 -12.50 7.43 24.03
C GLN A 232 -11.97 7.66 22.60
N PHE A 233 -11.69 6.59 21.84
CA PHE A 233 -11.18 6.69 20.48
C PHE A 233 -12.26 7.31 19.59
N ASP A 234 -11.96 8.45 18.95
CA ASP A 234 -12.86 9.10 18.00
C ASP A 234 -12.19 9.24 16.64
N VAL A 235 -12.69 8.47 15.67
CA VAL A 235 -12.24 8.47 14.28
C VAL A 235 -12.42 9.84 13.63
N LYS A 236 -13.44 10.61 14.02
CA LYS A 236 -13.74 11.93 13.42
C LYS A 236 -12.74 13.00 13.85
N ARG A 237 -12.21 12.90 15.07
CA ARG A 237 -11.24 13.86 15.64
C ARG A 237 -9.87 13.82 14.96
N ASN A 238 -9.52 12.69 14.33
CA ASN A 238 -8.23 12.46 13.66
C ASN A 238 -8.24 12.69 12.13
N ARG A 239 -9.38 13.07 11.53
CA ARG A 239 -9.33 13.72 10.22
C ARG A 239 -8.75 15.11 10.44
N ARG A 240 -7.42 15.24 10.34
CA ARG A 240 -6.84 16.53 9.94
C ARG A 240 -7.52 16.89 8.63
N GLN A 241 -8.53 17.76 8.67
CA GLN A 241 -8.98 18.45 7.47
C GLN A 241 -7.71 19.03 6.87
N ALA A 242 -7.40 18.65 5.63
CA ALA A 242 -6.23 19.15 4.94
C ALA A 242 -6.29 20.69 4.99
N SER A 243 -5.42 21.28 5.81
CA SER A 243 -5.35 22.71 6.00
C SER A 243 -4.57 23.26 4.82
N TYR A 244 -5.28 23.75 3.81
CA TYR A 244 -4.63 24.42 2.70
C TYR A 244 -4.30 25.86 3.12
N ALA A 245 -3.14 26.36 2.70
CA ALA A 245 -2.65 27.71 3.06
C ALA A 245 -3.53 28.87 2.56
N THR A 246 -4.57 28.59 1.76
CA THR A 246 -5.48 29.62 1.24
C THR A 246 -6.92 29.18 1.40
N LEU A 247 -7.82 30.16 1.59
CA LEU A 247 -9.27 29.93 1.59
C LEU A 247 -9.73 29.24 0.29
N LYS A 248 -9.13 29.62 -0.85
CA LYS A 248 -9.40 29.03 -2.16
C LYS A 248 -9.05 27.54 -2.20
N GLY A 249 -7.91 27.14 -1.61
CA GLY A 249 -7.50 25.74 -1.52
C GLY A 249 -8.47 24.89 -0.70
N ASN A 250 -8.89 25.40 0.46
CA ASN A 250 -9.87 24.71 1.33
C ASN A 250 -11.25 24.56 0.67
N LEU A 251 -11.70 25.57 -0.07
CA LEU A 251 -12.97 25.52 -0.81
C LEU A 251 -12.91 24.55 -2.01
N HIS A 252 -11.75 24.44 -2.68
CA HIS A 252 -11.61 23.58 -3.85
C HIS A 252 -11.53 22.08 -3.50
N SER A 253 -10.88 21.72 -2.39
CA SER A 253 -10.76 20.31 -1.97
C SER A 253 -12.10 19.66 -1.65
N ILE A 254 -13.12 20.46 -1.30
CA ILE A 254 -14.43 19.95 -0.88
C ILE A 254 -15.38 19.76 -2.07
N ARG A 255 -15.25 20.58 -3.12
CA ARG A 255 -15.95 20.36 -4.41
C ARG A 255 -15.64 18.99 -5.04
N LEU A 256 -14.51 18.39 -4.68
CA LEU A 256 -14.06 17.10 -5.19
C LEU A 256 -14.43 15.92 -4.27
N ALA A 257 -14.78 16.18 -3.00
CA ALA A 257 -14.89 15.15 -1.98
C ALA A 257 -16.31 14.63 -1.71
N ASP A 258 -17.36 15.41 -1.99
CA ASP A 258 -18.75 14.98 -1.77
C ASP A 258 -19.71 15.60 -2.80
N GLY A 259 -20.69 14.80 -3.25
CA GLY A 259 -21.80 15.23 -4.12
C GLY A 259 -22.74 16.25 -3.45
N PRO A 260 -23.79 16.71 -4.16
CA PRO A 260 -24.30 18.07 -4.06
C PRO A 260 -25.02 18.39 -2.74
N ASP A 261 -24.77 19.63 -2.28
CA ASP A 261 -25.73 20.54 -1.65
C ASP A 261 -26.30 20.20 -0.28
N SER A 262 -25.43 20.34 0.73
CA SER A 262 -25.88 20.77 2.06
C SER A 262 -25.38 22.19 2.32
N PRO A 263 -26.27 23.22 2.35
CA PRO A 263 -25.90 24.58 2.75
C PRO A 263 -25.18 24.65 4.10
N LYS A 264 -25.45 23.67 4.97
CA LYS A 264 -24.77 23.50 6.26
C LYS A 264 -23.29 23.15 6.09
N VAL A 265 -22.96 22.22 5.18
CA VAL A 265 -21.56 21.84 4.88
C VAL A 265 -20.80 23.02 4.27
N PHE A 266 -21.46 23.79 3.38
CA PHE A 266 -20.85 24.99 2.80
C PHE A 266 -20.58 26.08 3.84
N ARG A 267 -21.54 26.32 4.75
CA ARG A 267 -21.40 27.27 5.87
C ARG A 267 -20.29 26.86 6.83
N GLU A 268 -20.28 25.61 7.29
CA GLU A 268 -19.24 25.09 8.19
C GLU A 268 -17.85 25.18 7.56
N THR A 269 -17.75 24.94 6.26
CA THR A 269 -16.50 25.05 5.50
C THR A 269 -15.96 26.47 5.43
N ILE A 270 -16.82 27.45 5.09
CA ILE A 270 -16.40 28.86 5.05
C ILE A 270 -15.92 29.31 6.42
N LEU A 271 -16.66 28.95 7.48
CA LEU A 271 -16.28 29.28 8.84
C LEU A 271 -14.94 28.66 9.22
N ASN A 272 -14.72 27.38 8.90
CA ASN A 272 -13.44 26.71 9.17
C ASN A 272 -12.27 27.32 8.37
N GLY A 273 -12.49 27.71 7.10
CA GLY A 273 -11.49 28.37 6.27
C GLY A 273 -11.12 29.77 6.78
N ILE A 274 -12.10 30.54 7.26
CA ILE A 274 -11.87 31.84 7.90
C ILE A 274 -11.11 31.66 9.21
N VAL A 275 -11.50 30.68 10.05
CA VAL A 275 -10.80 30.39 11.31
C VAL A 275 -9.35 29.98 11.07
N ALA A 276 -9.06 29.18 10.04
CA ALA A 276 -7.69 28.81 9.67
C ALA A 276 -6.85 30.04 9.28
N LEU A 277 -7.39 30.91 8.42
CA LEU A 277 -6.73 32.18 8.04
C LEU A 277 -6.47 33.11 9.24
N LEU A 278 -7.43 33.21 10.16
CA LEU A 278 -7.28 34.03 11.36
C LEU A 278 -6.27 33.46 12.35
N LYS A 279 -6.09 32.14 12.40
CA LYS A 279 -5.05 31.52 13.24
C LYS A 279 -3.65 31.75 12.70
N ASP A 280 -3.48 31.72 11.39
CA ASP A 280 -2.19 31.95 10.73
C ASP A 280 -1.84 33.45 10.60
N GLY A 281 -2.84 34.35 10.72
CA GLY A 281 -2.67 35.80 10.68
C GLY A 281 -2.37 36.47 12.04
N VAL A 282 -2.14 35.71 13.11
CA VAL A 282 -1.74 36.22 14.45
C VAL A 282 -0.29 35.82 14.76
N ALA A 283 0.59 35.92 13.76
CA ALA A 283 2.04 35.90 13.91
C ALA A 283 2.62 37.22 13.41
#